data_AF-A0A2N6DJC7-F1
#
_entry.id   AF-A0A2N6DJC7-F1
#
_cell.length_a   1.000
_cell.length_b   1.000
_cell.length_c   1.000
_cell.angle_alpha   90.00
_cell.angle_beta   90.00
_cell.angle_gamma   90.00
#
_symmetry.space_group_name_H-M   'P 1'
#
loop_
_entity.id
_entity.type
_entity.pdbx_description
1 polymer ?
#
loop_
_entity_poly.entity_id
_entity_poly.type
_entity_poly.pdbx_seq_one_letter_code
_entity_poly.pdbx_strand_id
1 'polypeptide(L)'
;MPGGGGSTTSTSIDYEYNDRLASIYEAQQAMADKYFQFWESDYKPFEQAQIEANQQLLQEQTGLQLDSIKSASTLLPYQTTNEIAGLNYTTGAAQDKLNQLKISEPVVQEYYTQALKGVDVGGEMNRAQADIQQQISNQKDQSIRDASRMGINVNSGSFQKNLTNTLDNAKATAGARNQAYRTTKTDNFNKLNSAMQMRG
;
A
#
# COMPACT_ATOMS: atom_id res chain seq x y z
N MET A 1 -103.07 66.37 -31.81
CA MET A 1 -102.91 66.78 -33.24
C MET A 1 -102.43 68.22 -33.25
N PRO A 2 -101.58 68.69 -34.17
CA PRO A 2 -100.71 68.02 -35.16
C PRO A 2 -99.27 68.61 -35.18
N GLY A 3 -98.37 68.08 -36.02
CA GLY A 3 -97.20 68.82 -36.52
C GLY A 3 -95.86 68.09 -36.45
N GLY A 4 -95.64 67.12 -37.34
CA GLY A 4 -94.35 66.47 -37.51
C GLY A 4 -93.26 67.43 -37.99
N GLY A 5 -92.06 67.24 -37.47
CA GLY A 5 -90.83 67.84 -37.98
C GLY A 5 -89.72 66.85 -37.73
N GLY A 6 -89.41 66.05 -38.75
CA GLY A 6 -88.32 65.09 -38.70
C GLY A 6 -87.04 65.80 -38.29
N SER A 7 -86.45 65.38 -37.16
CA SER A 7 -85.09 65.74 -36.80
C SER A 7 -84.17 64.94 -37.72
N THR A 8 -83.94 65.46 -38.92
CA THR A 8 -82.80 65.06 -39.75
C THR A 8 -81.54 65.41 -38.97
N THR A 9 -80.95 64.40 -38.31
CA THR A 9 -79.55 64.47 -37.93
C THR A 9 -78.78 64.64 -39.23
N SER A 10 -78.34 65.86 -39.53
CA SER A 10 -77.48 66.12 -40.67
C SER A 10 -76.16 65.39 -40.41
N THR A 11 -76.01 64.18 -40.96
CA THR A 11 -74.72 63.52 -41.14
C THR A 11 -73.98 64.29 -42.23
N SER A 12 -73.62 65.54 -41.96
CA SER A 12 -72.69 66.25 -42.83
C SER A 12 -71.36 65.55 -42.68
N ILE A 13 -71.05 64.68 -43.64
CA ILE A 13 -69.73 64.08 -43.78
C ILE A 13 -68.75 65.26 -43.91
N ASP A 14 -67.91 65.45 -42.89
CA ASP A 14 -66.84 66.43 -42.94
C ASP A 14 -65.71 65.82 -43.79
N TYR A 15 -65.82 66.07 -45.09
CA TYR A 15 -64.88 65.55 -46.08
C TYR A 15 -63.45 66.07 -45.82
N GLU A 16 -63.27 67.28 -45.30
CA GLU A 16 -61.95 67.84 -44.99
C GLU A 16 -61.33 67.20 -43.73
N TYR A 17 -62.15 66.84 -42.74
CA TYR A 17 -61.69 66.07 -41.59
C TYR A 17 -61.31 64.64 -41.97
N ASN A 18 -62.13 63.97 -42.79
CA ASN A 18 -61.86 62.62 -43.26
C ASN A 18 -60.63 62.55 -44.18
N ASP A 19 -60.42 63.56 -45.03
CA ASP A 19 -59.23 63.67 -45.88
C ASP A 19 -57.95 63.91 -45.05
N ARG A 20 -58.03 64.74 -44.00
CA ARG A 20 -56.93 64.90 -43.03
C ARG A 20 -56.63 63.62 -42.25
N LEU A 21 -57.64 62.84 -41.88
CA LEU A 21 -57.41 61.54 -41.25
C LEU A 21 -56.80 60.54 -42.22
N ALA A 22 -57.31 60.45 -43.46
CA ALA A 22 -56.77 59.57 -44.48
C ALA A 22 -55.29 59.86 -44.75
N SER A 23 -54.92 61.14 -44.92
CA SER A 23 -53.52 61.55 -45.10
C SER A 23 -52.62 61.24 -43.89
N ILE A 24 -53.13 61.33 -42.66
CA ILE A 24 -52.39 60.90 -41.45
C ILE A 24 -52.18 59.38 -41.46
N TYR A 25 -53.20 58.59 -41.79
CA TYR A 25 -53.08 57.14 -41.87
C TYR A 25 -52.14 56.69 -42.98
N GLU A 26 -52.18 57.34 -44.16
CA GLU A 26 -51.24 57.10 -45.25
C GLU A 26 -49.80 57.43 -44.86
N ALA A 27 -49.59 58.55 -44.15
CA ALA A 27 -48.27 58.91 -43.64
C ALA A 27 -47.75 57.92 -42.58
N GLN A 28 -48.63 57.44 -41.68
CA GLN A 28 -48.28 56.41 -40.70
C GLN A 28 -47.94 55.08 -41.37
N GLN A 29 -48.71 54.67 -42.38
CA GLN A 29 -48.45 53.45 -43.14
C GLN A 29 -47.12 53.56 -43.89
N ALA A 30 -46.85 54.69 -44.57
CA ALA A 30 -45.59 54.92 -45.27
C ALA A 30 -44.37 54.92 -44.32
N MET A 31 -44.55 55.39 -43.09
CA MET A 31 -43.51 55.31 -42.06
C MET A 31 -43.30 53.87 -41.58
N ALA A 32 -44.38 53.11 -41.35
CA ALA A 32 -44.31 51.70 -40.99
C ALA A 32 -43.61 50.88 -42.10
N ASP A 33 -43.92 51.13 -43.36
CA ASP A 33 -43.29 50.46 -44.50
C ASP A 33 -41.79 50.76 -44.59
N LYS A 34 -41.37 52.01 -44.35
CA LYS A 34 -39.94 52.38 -44.28
C LYS A 34 -39.22 51.69 -43.12
N TYR A 35 -39.83 51.64 -41.95
CA TYR A 35 -39.25 50.91 -40.81
C TYR A 35 -39.16 49.42 -41.08
N PHE A 36 -40.19 48.84 -41.68
CA PHE A 36 -40.20 47.43 -42.04
C PHE A 36 -39.12 47.12 -43.09
N GLN A 37 -38.96 47.96 -44.11
CA GLN A 37 -37.88 47.83 -45.10
C GLN A 37 -36.50 47.96 -44.48
N PHE A 38 -36.29 48.91 -43.57
CA PHE A 38 -35.03 49.04 -42.84
C PHE A 38 -34.75 47.82 -41.97
N TRP A 39 -35.75 47.35 -41.21
CA TRP A 39 -35.61 46.13 -40.43
C TRP A 39 -35.30 44.92 -41.31
N GLU A 40 -35.99 44.75 -42.44
CA GLU A 40 -35.81 43.61 -43.33
C GLU A 40 -34.44 43.62 -44.04
N SER A 41 -33.96 44.79 -44.43
CA SER A 41 -32.70 44.94 -45.17
C SER A 41 -31.47 44.93 -44.27
N ASP A 42 -31.49 45.71 -43.18
CA ASP A 42 -30.29 45.97 -42.39
C ASP A 42 -30.26 45.16 -41.09
N TYR A 43 -31.40 44.99 -40.42
CA TYR A 43 -31.44 44.39 -39.08
C TYR A 43 -31.65 42.88 -39.07
N LYS A 44 -32.58 42.38 -39.89
CA LYS A 44 -32.94 40.96 -39.97
C LYS A 44 -31.76 40.07 -40.36
N PRO A 45 -30.89 40.40 -41.33
CA PRO A 45 -29.72 39.58 -41.64
C PRO A 45 -28.70 39.53 -40.48
N PHE A 46 -28.54 40.63 -39.75
CA PHE A 46 -27.67 40.69 -38.57
C PHE A 46 -28.21 39.79 -37.45
N GLU A 47 -29.51 39.85 -37.17
CA GLU A 47 -30.16 39.00 -36.18
C GLU A 47 -30.03 37.51 -36.55
N GLN A 48 -30.23 37.17 -37.83
CA GLN A 48 -30.04 35.80 -38.33
C GLN A 48 -28.60 35.32 -38.17
N ALA A 49 -27.61 36.14 -38.54
CA ALA A 49 -26.20 35.80 -38.40
C ALA A 49 -25.80 35.62 -36.92
N GLN A 50 -26.33 36.43 -36.01
CA GLN A 50 -26.08 36.30 -34.58
C GLN A 50 -26.68 35.00 -34.02
N ILE A 51 -27.90 34.66 -34.42
CA ILE A 51 -28.55 33.41 -34.01
C ILE A 51 -27.75 32.21 -34.55
N GLU A 52 -27.31 32.25 -35.80
CA GLU A 52 -26.52 31.17 -36.39
C GLU A 52 -25.16 31.00 -35.70
N ALA A 53 -24.44 32.10 -35.44
CA ALA A 53 -23.17 32.06 -34.70
C ALA A 53 -23.37 31.48 -33.28
N ASN A 54 -24.44 31.87 -32.59
CA ASN A 54 -24.78 31.32 -31.29
C ASN A 54 -25.14 29.83 -31.36
N GLN A 55 -25.85 29.39 -32.40
CA GLN A 55 -26.15 27.97 -32.61
C GLN A 55 -24.89 27.15 -32.88
N GLN A 56 -24.00 27.64 -33.73
CA GLN A 56 -22.70 26.99 -34.01
C GLN A 56 -21.88 26.89 -32.72
N LEU A 57 -21.80 27.97 -31.94
CA LEU A 57 -21.10 27.96 -30.65
C LEU A 57 -21.69 26.92 -29.69
N LEU A 58 -23.02 26.86 -29.58
CA LEU A 58 -23.70 25.88 -28.73
C LEU A 58 -23.42 24.44 -29.18
N GLN A 59 -23.38 24.19 -30.49
CA GLN A 59 -23.04 22.88 -31.05
C GLN A 59 -21.61 22.48 -30.74
N GLU A 60 -20.64 23.37 -30.95
CA GLU A 60 -19.23 23.12 -30.63
C GLU A 60 -19.02 22.86 -29.13
N GLN A 61 -19.65 23.69 -28.27
CA GLN A 61 -19.62 23.48 -26.82
C GLN A 61 -20.22 22.12 -26.43
N THR A 62 -21.33 21.74 -27.05
CA THR A 62 -21.97 20.44 -26.82
C THR A 62 -21.09 19.29 -27.29
N GLY A 63 -20.42 19.43 -28.44
CA GLY A 63 -19.47 18.45 -28.98
C GLY A 63 -18.27 18.24 -28.06
N LEU A 64 -17.63 19.33 -27.63
CA LEU A 64 -16.52 19.28 -26.68
C LEU A 64 -16.93 18.66 -25.35
N GLN A 65 -18.11 19.00 -24.83
CA GLN A 65 -18.62 18.41 -23.60
C GLN A 65 -18.86 16.90 -23.77
N LEU A 66 -19.44 16.49 -24.90
CA LEU A 66 -19.65 15.07 -25.21
C LEU A 66 -18.33 14.31 -25.30
N ASP A 67 -17.31 14.87 -25.94
CA ASP A 67 -16.00 14.23 -26.08
C ASP A 67 -15.24 14.18 -24.75
N SER A 68 -15.39 15.20 -23.90
CA SER A 68 -14.91 15.15 -22.51
C SER A 68 -15.59 14.04 -21.71
N ILE A 69 -16.91 13.88 -21.84
CA ILE A 69 -17.66 12.82 -21.16
C ILE A 69 -17.22 11.44 -21.67
N LYS A 70 -17.05 11.26 -22.98
CA LYS A 70 -16.55 10.00 -23.56
C LYS A 70 -15.16 9.68 -23.04
N SER A 71 -14.25 10.65 -23.07
CA SER A 71 -12.88 10.48 -22.58
C SER A 71 -12.86 10.09 -21.10
N ALA A 72 -13.62 10.80 -20.26
CA ALA A 72 -13.78 10.45 -18.84
C ALA A 72 -14.36 9.04 -18.66
N SER A 73 -15.38 8.67 -19.43
CA SER A 73 -16.01 7.35 -19.39
C SER A 73 -15.04 6.23 -19.75
N THR A 74 -14.11 6.47 -20.69
CA THR A 74 -13.05 5.49 -21.02
C THR A 74 -11.97 5.40 -19.96
N LEU A 75 -11.68 6.48 -19.24
CA LEU A 75 -10.61 6.54 -18.25
C LEU A 75 -11.01 5.96 -16.88
N LEU A 76 -12.25 6.20 -16.46
CA LEU A 76 -12.75 5.77 -15.14
C LEU A 76 -12.51 4.28 -14.84
N PRO A 77 -12.80 3.33 -15.75
CA PRO A 77 -12.55 1.91 -15.48
C PRO A 77 -11.07 1.58 -15.22
N TYR A 78 -10.16 2.24 -15.93
CA TYR A 78 -8.72 2.04 -15.72
C TYR A 78 -8.28 2.59 -14.37
N GLN A 79 -8.79 3.76 -13.96
CA GLN A 79 -8.52 4.32 -12.63
C GLN A 79 -9.02 3.37 -11.54
N THR A 80 -10.26 2.90 -11.64
CA THR A 80 -10.84 1.94 -10.68
C THR A 80 -10.05 0.63 -10.62
N THR A 81 -9.62 0.09 -11.77
CA THR A 81 -8.84 -1.16 -11.81
C THR A 81 -7.47 -0.98 -11.13
N ASN A 82 -6.81 0.15 -11.37
CA ASN A 82 -5.51 0.45 -10.75
C ASN A 82 -5.64 0.65 -9.23
N GLU A 83 -6.69 1.33 -8.77
CA GLU A 83 -6.98 1.49 -7.34
C GLU A 83 -7.24 0.14 -6.66
N ILE A 84 -8.07 -0.71 -7.27
CA ILE A 84 -8.34 -2.08 -6.78
C ILE A 84 -7.04 -2.91 -6.75
N ALA A 85 -6.22 -2.83 -7.79
CA ALA A 85 -4.93 -3.54 -7.84
C ALA A 85 -3.98 -3.07 -6.73
N GLY A 86 -3.91 -1.76 -6.48
CA GLY A 86 -3.13 -1.18 -5.38
C GLY A 86 -3.62 -1.67 -4.01
N LEU A 87 -4.93 -1.66 -3.78
CA LEU A 87 -5.53 -2.18 -2.55
C LEU A 87 -5.21 -3.67 -2.34
N ASN A 88 -5.36 -4.49 -3.38
CA ASN A 88 -5.04 -5.93 -3.31
C ASN A 88 -3.55 -6.20 -3.03
N TYR A 89 -2.65 -5.39 -3.58
CA TYR A 89 -1.22 -5.49 -3.28
C TYR A 89 -0.94 -5.18 -1.80
N THR A 90 -1.53 -4.11 -1.26
CA THR A 90 -1.34 -3.75 0.15
C THR A 90 -1.90 -4.80 1.12
N THR A 91 -3.07 -5.38 0.81
CA THR A 91 -3.67 -6.44 1.63
C THR A 91 -2.87 -7.74 1.54
N GLY A 92 -2.40 -8.11 0.34
CA GLY A 92 -1.51 -9.25 0.14
C GLY A 92 -0.19 -9.13 0.91
N ALA A 93 0.48 -7.98 0.80
CA ALA A 93 1.73 -7.71 1.53
C ALA A 93 1.52 -7.73 3.06
N ALA A 94 0.39 -7.20 3.56
CA ALA A 94 0.04 -7.27 4.98
C ALA A 94 -0.21 -8.72 5.43
N GLN A 95 -0.88 -9.53 4.60
CA GLN A 95 -1.15 -10.94 4.86
C GLN A 95 0.15 -11.76 4.87
N ASP A 96 1.07 -11.51 3.94
CA ASP A 96 2.36 -12.18 3.87
C ASP A 96 3.22 -11.85 5.10
N LYS A 97 3.23 -10.58 5.52
CA LYS A 97 3.90 -10.17 6.75
C LYS A 97 3.30 -10.86 7.99
N LEU A 98 1.97 -10.99 8.05
CA LEU A 98 1.28 -11.71 9.13
C LEU A 98 1.63 -13.21 9.11
N ASN A 99 1.71 -13.82 7.93
CA ASN A 99 2.08 -15.23 7.78
C ASN A 99 3.53 -15.47 8.21
N GLN A 100 4.46 -14.59 7.84
CA GLN A 100 5.86 -14.64 8.30
C GLN A 100 5.95 -14.50 9.82
N LEU A 101 5.19 -13.59 10.41
CA LEU A 101 5.12 -13.43 11.87
C LEU A 101 4.62 -14.70 12.55
N LYS A 102 3.53 -15.30 12.08
CA LYS A 102 3.00 -16.56 12.61
C LYS A 102 3.98 -17.72 12.49
N ILE A 103 4.72 -17.81 11.39
CA ILE A 103 5.76 -18.84 11.20
C ILE A 103 6.94 -18.60 12.16
N SER A 104 7.30 -17.35 12.41
CA SER A 104 8.39 -16.99 13.32
C SER A 104 8.01 -17.07 14.81
N GLU A 105 6.72 -16.98 15.14
CA GLU A 105 6.20 -16.97 16.51
C GLU A 105 6.69 -18.17 17.36
N PRO A 106 6.59 -19.44 16.92
CA PRO A 106 7.09 -20.56 17.71
C PRO A 106 8.62 -20.53 17.89
N VAL A 107 9.37 -20.10 16.88
CA VAL A 107 10.84 -19.98 16.95
C VAL A 107 11.25 -18.91 17.94
N VAL A 108 10.53 -17.78 17.96
CA VAL A 108 10.75 -16.69 18.91
C VAL A 108 10.42 -17.15 20.33
N GLN A 109 9.30 -17.86 20.53
CA GLN A 109 8.95 -18.41 21.84
C GLN A 109 9.97 -19.44 22.35
N GLU A 110 10.43 -20.34 21.48
CA GLU A 110 11.49 -21.29 21.81
C GLU A 110 12.80 -20.56 22.13
N TYR A 111 13.17 -19.54 21.34
CA TYR A 111 14.34 -18.73 21.61
C TYR A 111 14.28 -18.06 22.98
N TYR A 112 13.17 -17.39 23.31
CA TYR A 112 13.00 -16.77 24.64
C TYR A 112 13.03 -17.82 25.76
N THR A 113 12.41 -18.98 25.55
CA THR A 113 12.41 -20.07 26.51
C THR A 113 13.82 -20.63 26.74
N GLN A 114 14.60 -20.82 25.68
CA GLN A 114 15.97 -21.32 25.77
C GLN A 114 16.93 -20.27 26.32
N ALA A 115 16.73 -19.00 25.99
CA ALA A 115 17.52 -17.90 26.53
C ALA A 115 17.27 -17.71 28.04
N LEU A 116 16.03 -17.88 28.51
CA LEU A 116 15.68 -17.80 29.94
C LEU A 116 16.11 -19.03 30.75
N LYS A 117 16.02 -20.24 30.18
CA LYS A 117 16.42 -21.48 30.87
C LYS A 117 17.93 -21.56 31.07
N GLY A 118 18.73 -20.91 30.22
CA GLY A 118 20.18 -21.07 30.21
C GLY A 118 20.61 -22.50 29.85
N VAL A 119 21.91 -22.67 29.68
CA VAL A 119 22.59 -23.95 29.50
C VAL A 119 22.98 -24.47 30.88
N ASP A 120 22.69 -25.74 31.14
CA ASP A 120 23.07 -26.42 32.39
C ASP A 120 24.60 -26.61 32.45
N VAL A 121 25.23 -25.79 33.29
CA VAL A 121 26.67 -25.81 33.53
C VAL A 121 27.12 -27.14 34.13
N GLY A 122 26.31 -27.76 35.01
CA GLY A 122 26.64 -29.03 35.64
C GLY A 122 26.62 -30.18 34.63
N GLY A 123 25.59 -30.23 33.80
CA GLY A 123 25.46 -31.18 32.70
C GLY A 123 26.62 -31.12 31.70
N GLU A 124 27.01 -29.92 31.28
CA GLU A 124 28.15 -29.74 30.36
C GLU A 124 29.49 -30.09 30.99
N MET A 125 29.72 -29.75 32.26
CA MET A 125 30.92 -30.19 32.99
C MET A 125 30.99 -31.72 33.08
N ASN A 126 29.86 -32.40 33.27
CA ASN A 126 29.81 -33.85 33.34
C ASN A 126 30.03 -34.51 31.97
N ARG A 127 29.51 -33.92 30.88
CA ARG A 127 29.81 -34.37 29.50
C ARG A 127 31.28 -34.20 29.17
N ALA A 128 31.86 -33.03 29.45
CA ALA A 128 33.28 -32.77 29.23
C ALA A 128 34.17 -33.72 30.05
N GLN A 129 33.76 -34.07 31.28
CA GLN A 129 34.43 -35.12 32.05
C GLN A 129 34.32 -36.49 31.37
N ALA A 130 33.13 -36.88 30.91
CA ALA A 130 32.91 -38.17 30.26
C ALA A 130 33.75 -38.32 28.98
N ASP A 131 33.84 -37.27 28.16
CA ASP A 131 34.64 -37.26 26.93
C ASP A 131 36.14 -37.46 27.20
N ILE A 132 36.68 -36.75 28.20
CA ILE A 132 38.07 -36.93 28.63
C ILE A 132 38.28 -38.35 29.18
N GLN A 133 37.32 -38.87 29.94
CA GLN A 133 37.42 -40.21 30.52
C GLN A 133 37.40 -41.30 29.44
N GLN A 134 36.60 -41.11 28.38
CA GLN A 134 36.60 -41.96 27.19
C GLN A 134 37.92 -41.85 26.42
N GLN A 135 38.45 -40.64 26.24
CA GLN A 135 39.74 -40.41 25.58
C GLN A 135 40.89 -41.09 26.34
N ILE A 136 40.90 -40.99 27.67
CA ILE A 136 41.86 -41.69 28.53
C ILE A 136 41.73 -43.21 28.37
N SER A 137 40.50 -43.74 28.35
CA SER A 137 40.28 -45.18 28.12
C SER A 137 40.85 -45.64 26.77
N ASN A 138 40.56 -44.89 25.70
CA ASN A 138 41.07 -45.21 24.36
C ASN A 138 42.60 -45.14 24.28
N GLN A 139 43.23 -44.16 24.95
CA GLN A 139 44.69 -44.05 25.05
C GLN A 139 45.32 -45.21 25.83
N LYS A 140 44.66 -45.66 26.90
CA LYS A 140 45.11 -46.85 27.64
C LYS A 140 45.07 -48.10 26.77
N ASP A 141 43.98 -48.30 26.03
CA ASP A 141 43.83 -49.45 25.13
C ASP A 141 44.87 -49.42 24.00
N GLN A 142 45.19 -48.24 23.46
CA GLN A 142 46.26 -48.07 22.49
C GLN A 142 47.63 -48.39 23.09
N SER A 143 47.93 -47.86 24.28
CA SER A 143 49.21 -48.10 24.98
C SER A 143 49.43 -49.58 25.30
N ILE A 144 48.36 -50.31 25.67
CA ILE A 144 48.41 -51.76 25.91
C ILE A 144 48.72 -52.53 24.62
N ARG A 145 48.10 -52.14 23.49
CA ARG A 145 48.36 -52.75 22.18
C ARG A 145 49.80 -52.51 21.72
N ASP A 146 50.32 -51.31 21.93
CA ASP A 146 51.69 -50.96 21.55
C ASP A 146 52.71 -51.67 22.44
N ALA A 147 52.47 -51.75 23.74
CA ALA A 147 53.30 -52.53 24.67
C ALA A 147 53.33 -54.02 24.31
N SER A 148 52.17 -54.58 23.96
CA SER A 148 52.05 -55.97 23.50
C SER A 148 52.86 -56.21 22.22
N ARG A 149 52.87 -55.27 21.28
CA ARG A 149 53.66 -55.35 20.03
C ARG A 149 55.17 -55.25 20.27
N MET A 150 55.58 -54.53 21.31
CA MET A 150 56.99 -54.35 21.68
C MET A 150 57.50 -55.41 22.66
N GLY A 151 56.67 -56.37 23.08
CA GLY A 151 57.03 -57.39 24.07
C GLY A 151 57.20 -56.84 25.49
N ILE A 152 56.69 -55.63 25.76
CA ILE A 152 56.71 -55.04 27.09
C ILE A 152 55.65 -55.74 27.96
N ASN A 153 56.05 -56.18 29.14
CA ASN A 153 55.13 -56.81 30.08
C ASN A 153 54.12 -55.78 30.61
N VAL A 154 52.87 -55.94 30.21
CA VAL A 154 51.71 -55.11 30.59
C VAL A 154 51.43 -55.16 32.11
N ASN A 155 51.88 -56.22 32.79
CA ASN A 155 51.79 -56.38 34.24
C ASN A 155 53.02 -55.86 34.99
N SER A 156 53.99 -55.24 34.29
CA SER A 156 55.13 -54.62 34.97
C SER A 156 54.70 -53.35 35.73
N GLY A 157 55.23 -53.17 36.95
CA GLY A 157 54.92 -52.01 37.79
C GLY A 157 55.22 -50.68 37.09
N SER A 158 56.25 -50.60 36.26
CA SER A 158 56.62 -49.41 35.50
C SER A 158 55.63 -49.06 34.38
N PHE A 159 55.06 -50.08 33.72
CA PHE A 159 54.02 -49.89 32.71
C PHE A 159 52.69 -49.48 33.35
N GLN A 160 52.28 -50.18 34.42
CA GLN A 160 51.08 -49.83 35.17
C GLN A 160 51.15 -48.42 35.76
N LYS A 161 52.33 -47.97 36.22
CA LYS A 161 52.51 -46.61 36.75
C LYS A 161 52.39 -45.53 35.67
N ASN A 162 52.91 -45.77 34.47
CA ASN A 162 52.71 -44.88 33.32
C ASN A 162 51.26 -44.87 32.84
N LEU A 163 50.58 -46.03 32.85
CA LEU A 163 49.17 -46.16 32.47
C LEU A 163 48.20 -45.51 33.48
N THR A 164 48.63 -45.43 34.74
CA THR A 164 47.81 -45.02 35.89
C THR A 164 48.33 -43.73 36.51
N ASN A 165 48.87 -42.81 35.72
CA ASN A 165 49.15 -41.43 36.18
C ASN A 165 47.82 -40.73 36.53
N THR A 166 47.28 -41.06 37.71
CA THR A 166 46.01 -40.57 38.25
C THR A 166 46.02 -39.06 38.42
N LEU A 167 47.19 -38.50 38.73
CA LEU A 167 47.40 -37.07 38.94
C LEU A 167 47.26 -36.27 37.62
N ASP A 168 47.78 -36.81 36.51
CA ASP A 168 47.63 -36.17 35.19
C ASP A 168 46.22 -36.34 34.63
N ASN A 169 45.61 -37.52 34.82
CA ASN A 169 44.21 -37.76 34.47
C ASN A 169 43.25 -36.85 35.27
N ALA A 170 43.53 -36.64 36.57
CA ALA A 170 42.76 -35.73 37.42
C ALA A 170 42.93 -34.26 36.97
N LYS A 171 44.14 -33.84 36.61
CA LYS A 171 44.40 -32.50 36.06
C LYS A 171 43.70 -32.28 34.72
N ALA A 172 43.74 -33.26 33.81
CA ALA A 172 43.05 -33.19 32.52
C ALA A 172 41.53 -33.09 32.69
N THR A 173 40.97 -33.93 33.57
CA THR A 173 39.52 -33.90 33.89
C THR A 173 39.11 -32.58 34.54
N ALA A 174 39.88 -32.08 35.52
CA ALA A 174 39.61 -30.80 36.17
C ALA A 174 39.76 -29.61 35.20
N GLY A 175 40.73 -29.66 34.29
CA GLY A 175 40.94 -28.69 33.23
C GLY A 175 39.74 -28.61 32.28
N ALA A 176 39.28 -29.76 31.79
CA ALA A 176 38.11 -29.85 30.92
C ALA A 176 36.83 -29.37 31.61
N ARG A 177 36.62 -29.73 32.88
CA ARG A 177 35.49 -29.23 33.67
C ARG A 177 35.53 -27.71 33.86
N ASN A 178 36.71 -27.14 34.15
CA ASN A 178 36.84 -25.69 34.30
C ASN A 178 36.68 -24.94 32.97
N GLN A 179 37.15 -25.52 31.86
CA GLN A 179 36.96 -24.95 30.54
C GLN A 179 35.48 -24.97 30.14
N ALA A 180 34.80 -26.12 30.30
CA ALA A 180 33.36 -26.24 30.08
C ALA A 180 32.58 -25.24 30.94
N TYR A 181 32.90 -25.15 32.23
CA TYR A 181 32.30 -24.17 33.13
C TYR A 181 32.41 -22.72 32.62
N ARG A 182 33.60 -22.31 32.17
CA ARG A 182 33.84 -20.96 31.65
C ARG A 182 33.09 -20.71 30.35
N THR A 183 33.20 -21.63 29.38
CA THR A 183 32.52 -21.52 28.08
C THR A 183 31.01 -21.46 28.27
N THR A 184 30.43 -22.37 29.05
CA THR A 184 28.98 -22.41 29.28
C THR A 184 28.47 -21.16 30.03
N LYS A 185 29.27 -20.61 30.97
CA LYS A 185 28.93 -19.33 31.60
C LYS A 185 28.94 -18.17 30.62
N THR A 186 29.93 -18.12 29.73
CA THR A 186 29.99 -17.11 28.66
C THR A 186 28.83 -17.25 27.70
N ASP A 187 28.46 -18.47 27.32
CA ASP A 187 27.31 -18.73 26.45
C ASP A 187 25.98 -18.33 27.09
N ASN A 188 25.81 -18.61 28.38
CA ASN A 188 24.65 -18.15 29.15
C ASN A 188 24.56 -16.63 29.20
N PHE A 189 25.70 -15.96 29.43
CA PHE A 189 25.76 -14.50 29.42
C PHE A 189 25.43 -13.93 28.03
N ASN A 190 25.96 -14.52 26.96
CA ASN A 190 25.69 -14.10 25.59
C ASN A 190 24.22 -14.29 25.21
N LYS A 191 23.60 -15.43 25.58
CA LYS A 191 22.17 -15.68 25.38
C LYS A 191 21.30 -14.68 26.14
N LEU A 192 21.66 -14.38 27.39
CA LEU A 192 20.97 -13.38 28.20
C LEU A 192 21.10 -11.97 27.60
N ASN A 193 22.29 -11.60 27.13
CA ASN A 193 22.55 -10.30 26.49
C ASN A 193 21.75 -10.14 25.19
N SER A 194 21.73 -11.15 24.31
CA SER A 194 20.92 -11.13 23.10
C SER A 194 19.41 -11.06 23.39
N ALA A 195 18.95 -11.77 24.43
CA ALA A 195 17.56 -11.68 24.88
C ALA A 195 17.19 -10.30 25.45
N MET A 196 18.13 -9.61 26.11
CA MET A 196 17.90 -8.23 26.57
C MET A 196 17.87 -7.23 25.41
N GLN A 197 18.73 -7.40 24.40
CA GLN A 197 18.80 -6.51 23.23
C GLN A 197 17.57 -6.60 22.33
N MET A 198 16.93 -7.77 22.23
CA MET A 198 15.69 -7.93 21.45
C MET A 198 14.43 -7.41 22.16
N ARG A 199 14.54 -7.03 23.45
CA ARG A 199 13.43 -6.49 24.25
C ARG A 199 13.41 -4.96 24.32
N GLY A 200 14.49 -4.29 23.90
CA GLY A 200 14.58 -2.82 23.78
C GLY A 200 14.31 -2.37 22.35
#